data_AF-A0A528UEH2-F1
#
_entry.id   AF-A0A528UEH2-F1
#
_cell.length_a   1.000
_cell.length_b   1.000
_cell.length_c   1.000
_cell.angle_alpha   90.00
_cell.angle_beta   90.00
_cell.angle_gamma   90.00
#
_symmetry.space_group_name_H-M   'P 1'
#
loop_
_entity.id
_entity.type
_entity.pdbx_description
1 polymer ?
#
loop_
_entity_poly.entity_id
_entity_poly.type
_entity_poly.pdbx_seq_one_letter_code
_entity_poly.pdbx_strand_id
1 'polypeptide(L)'
;NGIRSIDGHVGNAYRRVRIGVGHPGVKEFVQHHVLGDFAKADREWVEPLLDAIGDHADLIVRGDEPGFMNKVSVAVQRKTGVAPKPEKPGQKQQGAKQQSHVRQARPQQPAVKLPETGPMAAMLKKLFGGKD
;
A
#
# COMPACT_ATOMS: atom_id res chain seq x y z
N ASN A 1 12.51 -15.24 10.07
CA ASN A 1 13.71 -15.91 10.62
C ASN A 1 15.00 -15.28 10.11
N GLY A 2 15.26 -15.22 8.80
CA GLY A 2 16.50 -14.61 8.27
C GLY A 2 16.76 -13.16 8.71
N ILE A 3 15.81 -12.25 8.46
CA ILE A 3 15.93 -10.83 8.84
C ILE A 3 16.22 -10.64 10.34
N ARG A 4 15.57 -11.41 11.23
CA ARG A 4 15.82 -11.34 12.68
C ARG A 4 17.28 -11.63 13.02
N SER A 5 17.91 -12.57 12.32
CA SER A 5 19.31 -12.90 12.53
C SER A 5 20.23 -11.79 11.99
N ILE A 6 19.96 -11.26 10.80
CA ILE A 6 20.73 -10.16 10.21
C ILE A 6 20.68 -8.91 11.10
N ASP A 7 19.48 -8.53 11.54
CA ASP A 7 19.26 -7.37 12.40
C ASP A 7 20.06 -7.46 13.71
N GLY A 8 20.25 -8.67 14.25
CA GLY A 8 21.07 -8.91 15.43
C GLY A 8 22.57 -8.71 15.24
N HIS A 9 23.08 -8.73 14.01
CA HIS A 9 24.51 -8.61 13.71
C HIS A 9 24.92 -7.26 13.11
N VAL A 10 24.12 -6.72 12.19
CA VAL A 10 24.46 -5.49 11.45
C VAL A 10 23.49 -4.33 11.72
N GLY A 11 22.51 -4.54 12.60
CA GLY A 11 21.45 -3.57 12.86
C GLY A 11 20.48 -3.43 11.69
N ASN A 12 19.65 -2.38 11.73
CA ASN A 12 18.54 -2.21 10.79
C ASN A 12 18.86 -1.26 9.62
N ALA A 13 20.08 -0.75 9.55
CA ALA A 13 20.50 0.29 8.60
C ALA A 13 20.87 -0.30 7.23
N TYR A 14 19.95 -1.05 6.63
CA TYR A 14 20.10 -1.58 5.27
C TYR A 14 18.78 -1.56 4.51
N ARG A 15 18.89 -1.52 3.18
CA ARG A 15 17.74 -1.45 2.27
C ARG A 15 17.15 -2.84 2.08
N ARG A 16 15.82 -2.91 1.97
CA ARG A 16 15.07 -4.17 1.85
C ARG A 16 14.15 -4.09 0.64
N VAL A 17 14.39 -4.95 -0.35
CA VAL A 17 13.41 -5.21 -1.42
C VAL A 17 12.48 -6.31 -0.93
N ARG A 18 11.19 -6.02 -0.81
CA ARG A 18 10.19 -6.94 -0.24
C ARG A 18 9.38 -7.58 -1.36
N ILE A 19 9.52 -8.90 -1.52
CA ILE A 19 8.74 -9.70 -2.47
C ILE A 19 7.60 -10.37 -1.70
N GLY A 20 6.35 -10.05 -2.06
CA GLY A 20 5.17 -10.61 -1.41
C GLY A 20 4.84 -12.00 -1.96
N VAL A 21 5.05 -13.05 -1.16
CA VAL A 21 4.74 -14.45 -1.53
C VAL A 21 3.36 -14.92 -1.05
N GLY A 22 2.51 -14.00 -0.59
CA GLY A 22 1.22 -14.31 0.02
C GLY A 22 1.32 -14.87 1.46
N HIS A 23 0.19 -15.33 1.98
CA HIS A 23 0.08 -15.97 3.31
C HIS A 23 -0.97 -17.09 3.25
N PRO A 24 -0.71 -18.27 3.84
CA PRO A 24 -1.62 -19.42 3.80
C PRO A 24 -2.90 -19.28 4.66
N GLY A 25 -3.24 -18.06 5.11
CA GLY A 25 -4.32 -17.76 6.07
C GLY A 25 -4.08 -18.24 7.52
N VAL A 26 -3.48 -19.41 7.72
CA VAL A 26 -3.31 -20.07 9.02
C VAL A 26 -1.84 -20.07 9.42
N LYS A 27 -1.53 -19.74 10.68
CA LYS A 27 -0.16 -19.47 11.14
C LYS A 27 0.71 -20.73 11.15
N GLU A 28 0.11 -21.86 11.47
CA GLU A 28 0.75 -23.18 11.57
C GLU A 28 1.32 -23.65 10.22
N PHE A 29 0.67 -23.25 9.11
CA PHE A 29 1.11 -23.60 7.76
C PHE A 29 2.15 -22.64 7.17
N VAL A 30 2.53 -21.57 7.89
CA VAL A 30 3.51 -20.58 7.38
C VAL A 30 4.84 -21.24 7.06
N GLN A 31 5.32 -22.18 7.90
CA GLN A 31 6.58 -22.87 7.64
C GLN A 31 6.55 -23.69 6.35
N HIS A 32 5.46 -24.41 6.10
CA HIS A 32 5.29 -25.18 4.87
C HIS A 32 5.14 -24.26 3.64
N HIS A 33 4.39 -23.17 3.76
CA HIS A 33 4.18 -22.21 2.68
C HIS A 33 5.48 -21.56 2.20
N VAL A 34 6.38 -21.18 3.11
CA VAL A 34 7.64 -20.50 2.74
C VAL A 34 8.76 -21.46 2.31
N LEU A 35 8.64 -22.75 2.62
CA LEU A 35 9.60 -23.78 2.22
C LEU A 35 9.16 -24.55 0.97
N GLY A 36 7.91 -24.42 0.56
CA GLY A 36 7.38 -25.02 -0.66
C GLY A 36 7.77 -24.24 -1.91
N ASP A 37 7.77 -24.92 -3.05
CA ASP A 37 7.94 -24.29 -4.35
C ASP A 37 6.70 -23.47 -4.74
N PHE A 38 6.91 -22.45 -5.57
CA PHE A 38 5.81 -21.69 -6.18
C PHE A 38 4.90 -22.58 -7.03
N ALA A 39 3.59 -22.37 -6.94
CA ALA A 39 2.65 -23.03 -7.82
C ALA A 39 2.82 -22.55 -9.26
N LYS A 40 2.34 -23.32 -10.25
CA LYS A 40 2.40 -22.93 -11.66
C LYS A 40 1.74 -21.57 -11.93
N ALA A 41 0.62 -21.29 -11.25
CA ALA A 41 -0.08 -20.01 -11.37
C ALA A 41 0.74 -18.84 -10.81
N ASP A 42 1.62 -19.08 -9.84
CA ASP A 42 2.44 -17.99 -9.27
C ASP A 42 3.57 -17.57 -10.22
N ARG A 43 4.05 -18.48 -11.07
CA ARG A 43 5.08 -18.16 -12.07
C ARG A 43 4.66 -17.02 -13.00
N GLU A 44 3.37 -16.89 -13.28
CA GLU A 44 2.82 -15.82 -14.11
C GLU A 44 3.14 -14.43 -13.59
N TRP A 45 3.28 -14.26 -12.26
CA TRP A 45 3.63 -12.98 -11.65
C TRP A 45 5.05 -12.93 -11.08
N VAL A 46 5.59 -14.05 -10.60
CA VAL A 46 6.93 -14.13 -10.00
C VAL A 46 8.02 -13.91 -11.04
N GLU A 47 7.95 -14.60 -12.19
CA GLU A 47 9.01 -14.53 -13.21
C GLU A 47 9.15 -13.10 -13.76
N PRO A 48 8.06 -12.42 -14.19
CA PRO A 48 8.14 -11.02 -14.59
C PRO A 48 8.69 -10.06 -13.53
N LEU A 49 8.38 -10.31 -12.25
CA LEU A 49 8.87 -9.51 -11.13
C LEU A 49 10.36 -9.68 -10.93
N LEU A 50 10.86 -10.91 -10.94
CA LEU A 50 12.29 -11.20 -10.77
C LEU A 50 13.11 -10.63 -11.93
N ASP A 51 12.63 -10.75 -13.17
CA ASP A 51 13.25 -10.12 -14.33
C ASP A 51 13.34 -8.59 -14.14
N ALA A 52 12.22 -7.95 -13.78
CA ALA A 52 12.17 -6.50 -13.63
C ALA A 52 13.11 -5.99 -12.51
N ILE A 53 13.28 -6.78 -11.44
CA ILE A 53 14.25 -6.47 -10.38
C ILE A 53 15.67 -6.58 -10.93
N GLY A 54 15.97 -7.62 -11.72
CA GLY A 54 17.27 -7.80 -12.37
C GLY A 54 17.62 -6.66 -13.32
N ASP A 55 16.69 -6.30 -14.20
CA ASP A 55 16.85 -5.26 -15.22
C ASP A 55 17.07 -3.84 -14.63
N HIS A 56 16.69 -3.64 -13.36
CA HIS A 56 16.72 -2.33 -12.69
C HIS A 56 17.54 -2.34 -11.40
N ALA A 57 18.31 -3.40 -11.13
CA ALA A 57 19.13 -3.51 -9.92
C ALA A 57 20.18 -2.39 -9.81
N ASP A 58 20.61 -1.82 -10.95
CA ASP A 58 21.55 -0.70 -11.02
C ASP A 58 21.04 0.55 -10.28
N LEU A 59 19.72 0.77 -10.26
CA LEU A 59 19.11 1.90 -9.55
C LEU A 59 19.25 1.79 -8.04
N ILE A 60 19.19 0.56 -7.50
CA ILE A 60 19.44 0.32 -6.07
C ILE A 60 20.89 0.69 -5.74
N VAL A 61 21.85 0.29 -6.58
CA VAL A 61 23.27 0.61 -6.36
C VAL A 61 23.50 2.13 -6.39
N ARG A 62 22.84 2.83 -7.31
CA ARG A 62 22.91 4.30 -7.44
C ARG A 62 22.16 5.07 -6.36
N GLY A 63 21.34 4.41 -5.54
CA GLY A 63 20.53 5.06 -4.52
C GLY A 63 19.23 5.69 -5.04
N ASP A 64 18.83 5.40 -6.28
CA ASP A 64 17.57 5.87 -6.86
C ASP A 64 16.43 4.90 -6.54
N GLU A 65 15.99 4.92 -5.28
CA GLU A 65 14.88 4.10 -4.80
C GLU A 65 13.53 4.47 -5.45
N PRO A 66 13.19 5.76 -5.63
CA PRO A 66 11.95 6.14 -6.32
C PRO A 66 11.95 5.67 -7.78
N GLY A 67 13.08 5.81 -8.48
CA GLY A 67 13.23 5.32 -9.85
C GLY A 67 13.10 3.81 -9.93
N PHE A 68 13.73 3.08 -9.00
CA PHE A 68 13.60 1.61 -8.92
C PHE A 68 12.14 1.19 -8.74
N MET A 69 11.43 1.74 -7.76
CA MET A 69 10.02 1.38 -7.50
C MET A 69 9.12 1.66 -8.71
N ASN A 70 9.30 2.81 -9.35
CA ASN A 70 8.50 3.19 -10.52
C ASN A 70 8.76 2.25 -11.69
N LYS A 71 10.04 1.99 -12.03
CA LYS A 71 10.37 1.15 -13.18
C LYS A 71 9.94 -0.31 -12.97
N VAL A 72 10.18 -0.88 -11.80
CA VAL A 72 9.74 -2.24 -11.47
C VAL A 72 8.22 -2.36 -11.55
N SER A 73 7.48 -1.41 -10.97
CA SER A 73 6.01 -1.42 -11.00
C SER A 73 5.47 -1.38 -12.44
N VAL A 74 6.01 -0.51 -13.28
CA VAL A 74 5.61 -0.41 -14.70
C VAL A 74 5.98 -1.67 -15.48
N ALA A 75 7.18 -2.21 -15.28
CA ALA A 75 7.64 -3.42 -15.96
C ALA A 75 6.77 -4.63 -15.61
N VAL A 76 6.43 -4.82 -14.34
CA VAL A 76 5.57 -5.92 -13.87
C VAL A 76 4.15 -5.76 -14.40
N GLN A 77 3.57 -4.55 -14.36
CA GLN A 77 2.23 -4.31 -14.91
C GLN A 77 2.14 -4.61 -16.41
N ARG A 78 3.17 -4.24 -17.18
CA ARG A 78 3.23 -4.52 -18.62
C ARG A 78 3.32 -6.01 -18.92
N LYS A 79 4.12 -6.75 -18.15
CA LYS A 79 4.33 -8.20 -18.37
C LYS A 79 3.17 -9.07 -17.87
N THR A 80 2.53 -8.67 -16.78
CA THR A 80 1.46 -9.48 -16.14
C THR A 80 0.04 -9.06 -16.53
N GLY A 81 -0.15 -7.85 -17.06
CA GLY A 81 -1.48 -7.28 -17.33
C GLY A 81 -2.31 -7.02 -16.06
N VAL A 82 -1.73 -7.22 -14.87
CA VAL A 82 -2.40 -7.06 -13.58
C VAL A 82 -2.25 -5.61 -13.12
N ALA A 83 -3.34 -4.86 -13.15
CA ALA A 83 -3.41 -3.57 -12.47
C ALA A 83 -3.30 -3.79 -10.94
N PRO A 84 -2.57 -2.93 -10.20
CA PRO A 84 -2.46 -3.07 -8.76
C PRO A 84 -3.85 -3.02 -8.13
N LYS A 85 -4.21 -4.07 -7.40
CA LYS A 85 -5.44 -4.08 -6.59
C LYS A 85 -5.28 -2.98 -5.54
N PRO A 86 -6.20 -2.02 -5.42
CA PRO A 86 -6.08 -0.97 -4.41
C PRO A 86 -6.00 -1.64 -3.04
N GLU A 87 -4.90 -1.37 -2.32
CA GLU A 87 -4.75 -1.79 -0.94
C GLU A 87 -5.96 -1.25 -0.15
N LYS A 88 -6.72 -2.16 0.48
CA LYS A 88 -7.73 -1.74 1.44
C LYS A 88 -6.97 -1.04 2.58
N PRO A 89 -7.28 0.23 2.92
CA PRO A 89 -6.63 0.89 4.04
C PRO A 89 -6.79 0.03 5.28
N GLY A 90 -5.65 -0.27 5.90
CA GLY A 90 -5.49 -1.33 6.88
C GLY A 90 -6.53 -1.35 7.98
N GLN A 91 -6.91 -2.57 8.37
CA GLN A 91 -7.44 -2.86 9.69
C GLN A 91 -6.47 -2.27 10.72
N LYS A 92 -6.90 -1.18 11.36
CA LYS A 92 -6.25 -0.65 12.56
C LYS A 92 -6.19 -1.79 13.57
N GLN A 93 -4.97 -2.07 14.02
CA GLN A 93 -4.71 -2.91 15.17
C GLN A 93 -5.63 -2.47 16.33
N GLN A 94 -6.33 -3.46 16.88
CA GLN A 94 -7.24 -3.31 18.00
C GLN A 94 -6.45 -2.85 19.24
N GLY A 95 -6.45 -1.54 19.48
CA GLY A 95 -6.21 -0.98 20.80
C GLY A 95 -7.41 -1.27 21.69
N ALA A 96 -7.13 -1.69 22.93
CA ALA A 96 -8.09 -2.12 23.94
C ALA A 96 -9.35 -1.22 24.03
N LYS A 97 -10.52 -1.86 24.11
CA LYS A 97 -11.81 -1.21 24.36
C LYS A 97 -11.77 -0.51 25.73
N GLN A 98 -11.53 0.80 25.73
CA GLN A 98 -11.89 1.65 26.86
C GLN A 98 -13.40 1.91 26.79
N GLN A 99 -14.15 1.32 27.73
CA GLN A 99 -15.57 1.55 27.89
C GLN A 99 -15.78 2.93 28.54
N SER A 100 -16.12 3.94 27.74
CA SER A 100 -16.55 5.23 28.28
C SER A 100 -18.06 5.20 28.51
N HIS A 101 -18.44 5.06 29.78
CA HIS A 101 -19.76 5.39 30.33
C HIS A 101 -20.02 6.91 30.16
N VAL A 102 -20.43 7.34 28.98
CA VAL A 102 -21.07 8.66 28.79
C VAL A 102 -22.22 8.50 27.81
N ARG A 103 -23.40 8.30 28.37
CA ARG A 103 -24.68 8.43 27.68
C ARG A 103 -25.12 9.88 27.85
N GLN A 104 -24.76 10.77 26.93
CA GLN A 104 -25.31 12.12 26.89
C GLN A 104 -25.47 12.63 25.46
N ALA A 105 -26.74 12.94 25.17
CA ALA A 105 -27.31 13.82 24.16
C ALA A 105 -26.49 14.20 22.91
N ARG A 106 -27.06 13.86 21.76
CA ARG A 106 -26.72 14.37 20.43
C ARG A 106 -27.07 15.86 20.33
N PRO A 107 -26.12 16.79 20.12
CA PRO A 107 -26.42 18.07 19.50
C PRO A 107 -26.37 17.88 17.98
N GLN A 108 -27.38 18.41 17.30
CA GLN A 108 -27.43 18.52 15.85
C GLN A 108 -26.20 19.29 15.34
N GLN A 109 -25.58 18.82 14.26
CA GLN A 109 -24.54 19.56 13.55
C GLN A 109 -25.15 20.88 13.04
N PRO A 110 -24.58 22.06 13.34
CA PRO A 110 -25.01 23.28 12.69
C PRO A 110 -24.57 23.24 11.22
N ALA A 111 -25.55 23.40 10.32
CA ALA A 111 -25.32 23.52 8.89
C ALA A 111 -24.32 24.65 8.60
N VAL A 112 -23.23 24.30 7.93
CA VAL A 112 -22.22 25.25 7.47
C VAL A 112 -22.88 26.19 6.47
N LYS A 113 -23.17 27.43 6.89
CA LYS A 113 -23.61 28.51 5.99
C LYS A 113 -22.40 28.91 5.13
N LEU A 114 -22.44 28.59 3.84
CA LEU A 114 -21.46 29.10 2.89
C LEU A 114 -21.62 30.63 2.80
N PRO A 115 -20.52 31.42 2.78
CA PRO A 115 -20.60 32.84 2.52
C PRO A 115 -20.99 33.09 1.05
N GLU A 116 -22.07 33.83 0.83
CA GLU A 116 -22.67 34.04 -0.49
C GLU A 116 -21.94 35.07 -1.37
N THR A 117 -20.94 35.78 -0.84
CA THR A 117 -20.15 36.74 -1.63
C THR A 117 -18.66 36.70 -1.29
N GLY A 118 -17.85 36.59 -2.35
CA GLY A 118 -16.39 36.51 -2.29
C GLY A 118 -15.80 35.91 -3.59
N PRO A 119 -14.51 36.14 -3.89
CA PRO A 119 -13.89 35.68 -5.14
C PRO A 119 -13.97 34.16 -5.32
N MET A 120 -13.94 33.41 -4.22
CA MET A 120 -14.10 31.95 -4.22
C MET A 120 -15.55 31.51 -4.52
N ALA A 121 -16.55 32.25 -4.04
CA ALA A 121 -17.97 31.97 -4.31
C ALA A 121 -18.32 32.20 -5.79
N ALA A 122 -17.75 33.24 -6.42
CA ALA A 122 -17.89 33.47 -7.86
C ALA A 122 -17.25 32.34 -8.69
N MET A 123 -16.12 31.79 -8.24
CA MET A 123 -15.44 30.70 -8.91
C MET A 123 -16.23 29.38 -8.81
N LEU A 124 -16.85 29.11 -7.65
CA LEU A 124 -17.73 27.97 -7.44
C LEU A 124 -19.01 28.06 -8.28
N LYS A 125 -19.63 29.25 -8.38
CA LYS A 125 -20.79 29.46 -9.26
C LYS A 125 -20.45 29.23 -10.74
N LYS A 126 -19.24 29.60 -11.17
CA LYS A 126 -18.76 29.35 -12.55
C LYS A 126 -18.46 27.88 -12.84
N LEU A 127 -18.00 27.12 -11.83
CA LEU A 127 -17.68 25.69 -11.96
C LEU A 127 -18.90 24.78 -11.87
N PHE A 128 -19.93 25.18 -11.13
CA PHE A 128 -21.06 24.30 -10.80
C PHE A 128 -22.44 24.82 -11.24
N GLY A 129 -22.55 26.05 -11.76
CA GLY A 129 -23.83 26.70 -12.06
C GLY A 129 -24.20 26.75 -13.55
N GLY A 130 -24.24 25.61 -14.24
CA GLY A 130 -24.66 25.53 -15.64
C GLY A 130 -25.88 24.64 -15.87
N LYS A 131 -27.09 25.21 -15.78
CA LYS A 131 -28.16 25.09 -16.80
C LYS A 131 -29.37 25.97 -16.44
N ASP A 132 -29.76 26.73 -17.47
CA ASP A 132 -30.93 27.60 -17.68
C ASP A 132 -30.96 28.96 -16.95
#